data_AF-A0A968GVB0-F1
#
_entry.id   AF-A0A968GVB0-F1
#
_cell.length_a   1.000
_cell.length_b   1.000
_cell.length_c   1.000
_cell.angle_alpha   90.00
_cell.angle_beta   90.00
_cell.angle_gamma   90.00
#
_symmetry.space_group_name_H-M   'P 1'
#
loop_
_entity.id
_entity.type
_entity.pdbx_description
1 polymer ?
#
loop_
_entity_poly.entity_id
_entity_poly.type
_entity_poly.pdbx_seq_one_letter_code
_entity_poly.pdbx_strand_id
1 'polypeptide(L)'
;RFGSPVKATGNVARRVSEQAGHATSDAVAAEALVRAVEACCEDCVSGEVLLIEEPEMLLAPQAQRYLNRLLRRFAEGGNQVLYSTRSPAFLDAAHHDEIVRLDLRHGQRSVRRTKPDVLTEAERVRLAAEFDHERSEMFFAQSVVLVEGQTERLALPFVFRAMGHDPDAGGIAIVEVGGKSNLPLAARLLRELAIPFVVVFDADRGAASLALDTRIRLAAGSAPAIRIEPDFEGVAGIASHKDKVLHAWRRFASARPADVPPALAAIVRTALERST
;
A
#
# COMPACT_ATOMS: atom_id res chain seq x y z
N ARG A 1 31.72 3.03 -4.05
CA ARG A 1 31.14 3.10 -5.41
C ARG A 1 29.93 2.18 -5.40
N PHE A 2 28.72 2.74 -5.40
CA PHE A 2 27.52 1.93 -5.63
C PHE A 2 27.64 1.35 -7.06
N GLY A 3 27.38 0.05 -7.22
CA GLY A 3 27.45 -0.60 -8.52
C GLY A 3 26.35 -0.12 -9.46
N SER A 4 26.35 -0.58 -10.71
CA SER A 4 25.22 -0.36 -11.61
C SER A 4 23.91 -0.85 -10.93
N PRO A 5 22.85 -0.02 -10.85
CA PRO A 5 21.58 -0.39 -10.22
C PRO A 5 20.84 -1.48 -11.02
N VAL A 6 21.29 -1.80 -12.22
CA VAL A 6 20.74 -2.85 -13.08
C VAL A 6 21.79 -3.93 -13.33
N LYS A 7 21.41 -5.18 -13.13
CA LYS A 7 22.14 -6.38 -13.55
C LYS A 7 21.23 -7.23 -14.41
N ALA A 8 21.72 -7.68 -15.55
CA ALA A 8 20.95 -8.53 -16.44
C ALA A 8 21.86 -9.57 -17.09
N THR A 9 21.25 -10.60 -17.66
CA THR A 9 21.94 -11.61 -18.49
C THR A 9 21.79 -11.30 -19.99
N GLY A 10 22.67 -11.92 -20.79
CA GLY A 10 22.55 -12.04 -22.25
C GLY A 10 22.16 -10.76 -22.99
N ASN A 11 21.10 -10.84 -23.80
CA ASN A 11 20.70 -9.77 -24.71
C ASN A 11 20.20 -8.51 -23.98
N VAL A 12 19.65 -8.68 -22.79
CA VAL A 12 19.17 -7.57 -21.95
C VAL A 12 20.36 -6.77 -21.42
N ALA A 13 21.41 -7.45 -20.93
CA ALA A 13 22.61 -6.79 -20.43
C ALA A 13 23.27 -5.91 -21.50
N ARG A 14 23.32 -6.42 -22.74
CA ARG A 14 23.87 -5.69 -23.89
C ARG A 14 23.05 -4.42 -24.15
N ARG A 15 21.73 -4.51 -24.24
CA ARG A 15 20.84 -3.38 -24.55
C ARG A 15 20.82 -2.32 -23.46
N VAL A 16 20.73 -2.74 -22.21
CA VAL A 16 20.81 -1.82 -21.06
C VAL A 16 22.14 -1.08 -21.08
N SER A 17 23.25 -1.78 -21.33
CA SER A 17 24.59 -1.16 -21.41
C SER A 17 24.72 -0.23 -22.61
N GLU A 18 24.19 -0.60 -23.77
CA GLU A 18 24.21 0.22 -24.99
C GLU A 18 23.42 1.52 -24.81
N GLN A 19 22.21 1.44 -24.27
CA GLN A 19 21.39 2.63 -24.08
C GLN A 19 21.87 3.49 -22.90
N ALA A 20 22.33 2.88 -21.80
CA ALA A 20 22.87 3.61 -20.65
C ALA A 20 24.27 4.19 -20.92
N GLY A 21 25.07 3.60 -21.81
CA GLY A 21 26.40 4.09 -22.19
C GLY A 21 26.37 5.45 -22.90
N HIS A 22 25.22 5.83 -23.47
CA HIS A 22 24.98 7.14 -24.07
C HIS A 22 24.33 8.14 -23.09
N ALA A 23 24.06 7.73 -21.85
CA ALA A 23 23.42 8.60 -20.86
C ALA A 23 24.37 9.70 -20.41
N THR A 24 23.92 10.95 -20.52
CA THR A 24 24.66 12.14 -20.08
C THR A 24 24.33 12.53 -18.63
N SER A 25 23.34 11.88 -18.02
CA SER A 25 22.93 12.05 -16.63
C SER A 25 22.21 10.82 -16.11
N ASP A 26 22.07 10.69 -14.79
CA ASP A 26 21.35 9.58 -14.16
C ASP A 26 19.87 9.54 -14.56
N ALA A 27 19.24 10.70 -14.82
CA ALA A 27 17.87 10.76 -15.32
C ALA A 27 17.74 10.18 -16.74
N VAL A 28 18.72 10.47 -17.62
CA VAL A 28 18.78 9.87 -18.95
C VAL A 28 19.04 8.37 -18.85
N ALA A 29 19.83 7.92 -17.87
CA ALA A 29 20.05 6.49 -17.62
C ALA A 29 18.76 5.78 -17.15
N ALA A 30 17.94 6.41 -16.32
CA ALA A 30 16.64 5.89 -15.90
C ALA A 30 15.67 5.76 -17.10
N GLU A 31 15.59 6.77 -17.96
CA GLU A 31 14.79 6.67 -19.19
C GLU A 31 15.36 5.63 -20.19
N ALA A 32 16.68 5.46 -20.23
CA ALA A 32 17.33 4.43 -21.04
C ALA A 32 16.93 3.02 -20.58
N LEU A 33 16.74 2.79 -19.27
CA LEU A 33 16.20 1.51 -18.80
C LEU A 33 14.80 1.23 -19.38
N VAL A 34 13.92 2.23 -19.39
CA VAL A 34 12.57 2.11 -19.96
C VAL A 34 12.64 1.71 -21.43
N ARG A 35 13.42 2.46 -22.22
CA ARG A 35 13.63 2.19 -23.65
C ARG A 35 14.29 0.84 -23.91
N ALA A 36 15.18 0.37 -23.02
CA ALA A 36 15.87 -0.90 -23.18
C ALA A 36 14.92 -2.07 -22.95
N VAL A 37 14.11 -2.03 -21.88
CA VAL A 37 13.10 -3.06 -21.59
C VAL A 37 12.02 -3.08 -22.68
N GLU A 38 11.59 -1.91 -23.15
CA GLU A 38 10.65 -1.78 -24.26
C GLU A 38 11.16 -2.48 -25.52
N ALA A 39 12.39 -2.18 -25.94
CA ALA A 39 13.00 -2.82 -27.10
C ALA A 39 13.18 -4.34 -26.89
N CYS A 40 13.47 -4.80 -25.67
CA CYS A 40 13.53 -6.24 -25.38
C CYS A 40 12.16 -6.93 -25.53
N CYS A 41 11.08 -6.24 -25.16
CA CYS A 41 9.71 -6.73 -25.37
C CYS A 41 9.37 -6.80 -26.86
N GLU A 42 9.72 -5.78 -27.64
CA GLU A 42 9.47 -5.72 -29.09
C GLU A 42 10.18 -6.83 -29.85
N ASP A 43 11.41 -7.14 -29.44
CA ASP A 43 12.21 -8.21 -30.05
C ASP A 43 11.93 -9.60 -29.47
N CYS A 44 10.90 -9.75 -28.64
CA CYS A 44 10.49 -11.01 -28.03
C CYS A 44 11.65 -11.77 -27.35
N VAL A 45 12.54 -11.04 -26.67
CA VAL A 45 13.64 -11.64 -25.90
C VAL A 45 13.04 -12.54 -24.82
N SER A 46 13.59 -13.74 -24.64
CA SER A 46 13.12 -14.75 -23.68
C SER A 46 14.29 -15.51 -23.04
N GLY A 47 14.06 -16.13 -21.89
CA GLY A 47 15.08 -16.93 -21.17
C GLY A 47 16.12 -16.11 -20.41
N GLU A 48 15.89 -14.81 -20.20
CA GLU A 48 16.82 -13.92 -19.53
C GLU A 48 16.38 -13.60 -18.09
N VAL A 49 17.35 -13.17 -17.27
CA VAL A 49 17.12 -12.69 -15.90
C VAL A 49 17.49 -11.21 -15.80
N LEU A 50 16.59 -10.42 -15.23
CA LEU A 50 16.74 -8.99 -14.99
C LEU A 50 16.59 -8.70 -13.50
N LEU A 51 17.63 -8.12 -12.91
CA LEU A 51 17.70 -7.69 -11.51
C LEU A 51 17.85 -6.16 -11.47
N ILE A 52 16.91 -5.48 -10.83
CA ILE A 52 16.90 -4.01 -10.76
C ILE A 52 16.76 -3.53 -9.31
N GLU A 53 17.64 -2.64 -8.88
CA GLU A 53 17.49 -1.91 -7.63
C GLU A 53 16.73 -0.61 -7.91
N GLU A 54 15.59 -0.43 -7.23
CA GLU A 54 14.77 0.79 -7.27
C GLU A 54 14.49 1.31 -8.70
N PRO A 55 13.76 0.55 -9.54
CA PRO A 55 13.49 0.92 -10.93
C PRO A 55 12.77 2.27 -11.07
N GLU A 56 12.12 2.75 -10.01
CA GLU A 56 11.47 4.05 -9.95
C GLU A 56 12.43 5.26 -9.85
N MET A 57 13.70 5.03 -9.51
CA MET A 57 14.63 6.10 -9.17
C MET A 57 14.80 7.05 -10.37
N LEU A 58 14.57 8.35 -10.15
CA LEU A 58 14.61 9.43 -11.16
C LEU A 58 13.52 9.36 -12.25
N LEU A 59 12.53 8.47 -12.14
CA LEU A 59 11.38 8.43 -13.04
C LEU A 59 10.19 9.20 -12.48
N ALA A 60 9.50 9.94 -13.34
CA ALA A 60 8.20 10.52 -13.02
C ALA A 60 7.13 9.42 -12.78
N PRO A 61 6.07 9.67 -11.98
CA PRO A 61 5.07 8.64 -11.64
C PRO A 61 4.44 7.93 -12.84
N GLN A 62 4.21 8.65 -13.95
CA GLN A 62 3.68 8.09 -15.19
C GLN A 62 4.67 7.09 -15.83
N ALA A 63 5.97 7.43 -15.82
CA ALA A 63 7.04 6.59 -16.34
C ALA A 63 7.27 5.34 -15.45
N GLN A 64 7.15 5.48 -14.13
CA GLN A 64 7.18 4.35 -13.19
C GLN A 64 6.08 3.32 -13.53
N ARG A 65 4.83 3.79 -13.69
CA ARG A 65 3.71 2.92 -14.08
C ARG A 65 3.91 2.28 -15.45
N TYR A 66 4.52 3.01 -16.39
CA TYR A 66 4.84 2.46 -17.70
C TYR A 66 5.91 1.37 -17.60
N LEU A 67 6.99 1.62 -16.87
CA LEU A 67 8.05 0.66 -16.64
C LEU A 67 7.53 -0.60 -15.95
N ASN A 68 6.68 -0.49 -14.92
CA ASN A 68 6.08 -1.66 -14.27
C ASN A 68 5.31 -2.54 -15.29
N ARG A 69 4.48 -1.94 -16.16
CA ARG A 69 3.80 -2.68 -17.24
C ARG A 69 4.78 -3.35 -18.21
N LEU A 70 5.88 -2.68 -18.55
CA LEU A 70 6.92 -3.25 -19.41
C LEU A 70 7.63 -4.42 -18.74
N LEU A 71 8.01 -4.30 -17.47
CA LEU A 71 8.64 -5.38 -16.71
C LEU A 71 7.71 -6.60 -16.61
N ARG A 72 6.41 -6.36 -16.42
CA ARG A 72 5.40 -7.43 -16.42
C ARG A 72 5.30 -8.13 -17.77
N ARG A 73 5.16 -7.36 -18.87
CA ARG A 73 5.17 -7.92 -20.23
C ARG A 73 6.45 -8.68 -20.53
N PHE A 74 7.59 -8.16 -20.08
CA PHE A 74 8.88 -8.80 -20.24
C PHE A 74 8.94 -10.14 -19.49
N ALA A 75 8.43 -10.21 -18.26
CA ALA A 75 8.32 -11.45 -17.50
C ALA A 75 7.38 -12.47 -18.17
N GLU A 76 6.21 -12.02 -18.65
CA GLU A 76 5.25 -12.85 -19.38
C GLU A 76 5.82 -13.42 -20.69
N GLY A 77 6.82 -12.74 -21.28
CA GLY A 77 7.60 -13.22 -22.43
C GLY A 77 8.57 -14.38 -22.13
N GLY A 78 8.51 -14.97 -20.93
CA GLY A 78 9.38 -16.09 -20.53
C GLY A 78 10.71 -15.63 -19.92
N ASN A 79 10.75 -14.45 -19.34
CA ASN A 79 11.91 -13.93 -18.61
C ASN A 79 11.64 -13.88 -17.11
N GLN A 80 12.69 -13.77 -16.30
CA GLN A 80 12.58 -13.57 -14.87
C GLN A 80 12.98 -12.15 -14.49
N VAL A 81 12.11 -11.44 -13.78
CA VAL A 81 12.37 -10.09 -13.28
C VAL A 81 12.30 -10.09 -11.76
N LEU A 82 13.36 -9.65 -11.10
CA LEU A 82 13.35 -9.34 -9.67
C LEU A 82 13.77 -7.89 -9.49
N TYR A 83 13.03 -7.15 -8.67
CA TYR A 83 13.43 -5.80 -8.29
C TYR A 83 13.15 -5.51 -6.82
N SER A 84 13.92 -4.58 -6.26
CA SER A 84 13.55 -3.89 -5.02
C SER A 84 12.84 -2.58 -5.37
N THR A 85 11.86 -2.18 -4.56
CA THR A 85 11.14 -0.92 -4.78
C THR A 85 10.68 -0.33 -3.45
N ARG A 86 10.61 0.98 -3.38
CA ARG A 86 9.94 1.81 -2.38
C ARG A 86 8.74 2.55 -2.97
N SER A 87 8.44 2.35 -4.25
CA SER A 87 7.31 2.95 -4.92
C SER A 87 6.13 1.96 -4.95
N PRO A 88 4.93 2.39 -4.51
CA PRO A 88 3.75 1.57 -4.70
C PRO A 88 3.40 1.36 -6.17
N ALA A 89 4.07 2.01 -7.13
CA ALA A 89 3.72 1.95 -8.56
C ALA A 89 4.18 0.63 -9.18
N PHE A 90 5.09 -0.04 -8.48
CA PHE A 90 5.61 -1.36 -8.77
C PHE A 90 4.94 -2.45 -7.92
N LEU A 91 3.95 -2.11 -7.08
CA LEU A 91 3.15 -3.11 -6.39
C LEU A 91 1.81 -3.26 -7.09
N ASP A 92 1.45 -4.50 -7.39
CA ASP A 92 0.11 -4.88 -7.79
C ASP A 92 -0.44 -5.82 -6.72
N ALA A 93 -1.42 -5.34 -5.97
CA ALA A 93 -2.00 -6.10 -4.90
C ALA A 93 -2.66 -7.40 -5.45
N ALA A 94 -3.15 -7.41 -6.70
CA ALA A 94 -3.79 -8.59 -7.29
C ALA A 94 -2.81 -9.75 -7.53
N HIS A 95 -1.52 -9.41 -7.58
CA HIS A 95 -0.38 -10.31 -7.59
C HIS A 95 0.30 -10.33 -6.21
N HIS A 96 -0.51 -10.36 -5.15
CA HIS A 96 -0.04 -10.35 -3.76
C HIS A 96 1.01 -11.42 -3.49
N ASP A 97 0.93 -12.56 -4.17
CA ASP A 97 1.84 -13.70 -4.04
C ASP A 97 3.20 -13.48 -4.72
N GLU A 98 3.37 -12.42 -5.50
CA GLU A 98 4.67 -11.98 -6.03
C GLU A 98 5.37 -11.00 -5.08
N ILE A 99 4.63 -10.41 -4.13
CA ILE A 99 5.15 -9.42 -3.19
C ILE A 99 5.96 -10.11 -2.08
N VAL A 100 7.23 -9.73 -1.96
CA VAL A 100 8.12 -10.14 -0.88
C VAL A 100 8.47 -8.93 -0.03
N ARG A 101 7.98 -8.89 1.20
CA ARG A 101 8.32 -7.87 2.19
C ARG A 101 9.57 -8.29 2.96
N LEU A 102 10.57 -7.43 2.95
CA LEU A 102 11.77 -7.53 3.75
C LEU A 102 11.65 -6.52 4.90
N ASP A 103 11.59 -6.99 6.14
CA ASP A 103 11.52 -6.12 7.32
C ASP A 103 12.78 -6.27 8.18
N LEU A 104 13.25 -5.15 8.70
CA LEU A 104 14.43 -5.01 9.56
C LEU A 104 14.00 -4.28 10.85
N ARG A 105 13.41 -5.00 11.80
CA ARG A 105 12.98 -4.42 13.09
C ARG A 105 13.87 -4.89 14.22
N HIS A 106 14.32 -3.97 15.07
CA HIS A 106 15.17 -4.25 16.24
C HIS A 106 16.38 -5.15 15.93
N GLY A 107 16.99 -4.99 14.75
CA GLY A 107 18.12 -5.81 14.31
C GLY A 107 17.75 -7.23 13.84
N GLN A 108 16.48 -7.62 13.90
CA GLN A 108 15.99 -8.87 13.33
C GLN A 108 15.54 -8.67 11.89
N ARG A 109 15.98 -9.59 11.02
CA ARG A 109 15.55 -9.63 9.62
C ARG A 109 14.40 -10.61 9.49
N SER A 110 13.33 -10.19 8.83
CA SER A 110 12.25 -11.09 8.47
C SER A 110 11.93 -10.96 6.99
N VAL A 111 11.65 -12.11 6.38
CA VAL A 111 11.16 -12.20 5.00
C VAL A 111 9.73 -12.72 5.08
N ARG A 112 8.82 -12.02 4.41
CA ARG A 112 7.40 -12.39 4.33
C ARG A 112 6.97 -12.35 2.88
N ARG A 113 6.23 -13.37 2.47
CA ARG A 113 5.61 -13.50 1.16
C ARG A 113 4.22 -14.06 1.41
N THR A 114 3.21 -13.52 0.74
CA THR A 114 1.88 -14.12 0.83
C THR A 114 1.84 -15.44 0.05
N LYS A 115 0.96 -16.37 0.44
CA LYS A 115 0.77 -17.60 -0.32
C LYS A 115 -0.22 -17.36 -1.48
N PRO A 116 -0.08 -18.06 -2.61
CA PRO A 116 -0.99 -17.91 -3.75
C PRO A 116 -2.46 -18.20 -3.40
N ASP A 117 -2.70 -19.13 -2.49
CA ASP A 117 -4.02 -19.57 -2.04
C ASP A 117 -4.66 -18.67 -0.97
N VAL A 118 -3.97 -17.60 -0.55
CA VAL A 118 -4.52 -16.62 0.40
C VAL A 118 -5.78 -15.97 -0.16
N LEU A 119 -5.87 -15.75 -1.48
CA LEU A 119 -7.00 -15.11 -2.13
C LEU A 119 -7.66 -16.02 -3.17
N THR A 120 -8.99 -16.07 -3.15
CA THR A 120 -9.78 -16.68 -4.23
C THR A 120 -9.64 -15.85 -5.52
N GLU A 121 -9.97 -16.45 -6.66
CA GLU A 121 -9.96 -15.74 -7.95
C GLU A 121 -10.87 -14.50 -7.95
N ALA A 122 -12.08 -14.63 -7.40
CA ALA A 122 -13.00 -13.51 -7.26
C ALA A 122 -12.42 -12.40 -6.36
N GLU A 123 -11.74 -12.76 -5.27
CA GLU A 123 -11.06 -11.80 -4.41
C GLU A 123 -9.90 -11.11 -5.13
N ARG A 124 -9.11 -11.82 -5.95
CA ARG A 124 -8.03 -11.20 -6.75
C ARG A 124 -8.58 -10.19 -7.76
N VAL A 125 -9.65 -10.53 -8.47
CA VAL A 125 -10.30 -9.61 -9.43
C VAL A 125 -10.84 -8.39 -8.71
N ARG A 126 -11.51 -8.59 -7.56
CA ARG A 126 -12.00 -7.49 -6.73
C ARG A 126 -10.85 -6.61 -6.25
N LEU A 127 -9.75 -7.22 -5.86
CA LEU A 127 -8.58 -6.49 -5.39
C LEU A 127 -7.93 -5.67 -6.53
N ALA A 128 -7.81 -6.23 -7.73
CA ALA A 128 -7.36 -5.52 -8.92
C ALA A 128 -8.24 -4.31 -9.27
N ALA A 129 -9.54 -4.40 -8.99
CA ALA A 129 -10.49 -3.32 -9.24
C ALA A 129 -10.48 -2.23 -8.16
N GLU A 130 -10.29 -2.61 -6.89
CA GLU A 130 -10.47 -1.72 -5.73
C GLU A 130 -9.14 -1.21 -5.14
N PHE A 131 -8.04 -1.95 -5.27
CA PHE A 131 -6.73 -1.62 -4.67
C PHE A 131 -5.81 -1.00 -5.71
N ASP A 132 -5.94 0.30 -5.84
CA ASP A 132 -5.03 1.11 -6.62
C ASP A 132 -3.68 1.33 -5.92
N HIS A 133 -2.85 2.15 -6.57
CA HIS A 133 -1.54 2.55 -6.09
C HIS A 133 -1.59 3.24 -4.72
N GLU A 134 -2.58 4.09 -4.46
CA GLU A 134 -2.73 4.81 -3.18
C GLU A 134 -2.96 3.80 -2.04
N ARG A 135 -3.81 2.79 -2.25
CA ARG A 135 -4.02 1.73 -1.25
C ARG A 135 -2.81 0.80 -1.08
N SER A 136 -1.98 0.66 -2.11
CA SER A 136 -0.74 -0.14 -2.05
C SER A 136 0.34 0.50 -1.15
N GLU A 137 0.18 1.76 -0.75
CA GLU A 137 1.03 2.37 0.28
C GLU A 137 1.03 1.57 1.60
N MET A 138 -0.06 0.85 1.89
CA MET A 138 -0.18 -0.01 3.08
C MET A 138 0.95 -1.04 3.21
N PHE A 139 1.56 -1.46 2.10
CA PHE A 139 2.64 -2.45 2.11
C PHE A 139 3.95 -1.91 2.67
N PHE A 140 4.16 -0.59 2.61
CA PHE A 140 5.37 0.10 3.07
C PHE A 140 5.24 0.66 4.50
N ALA A 141 4.02 0.71 5.03
CA ALA A 141 3.76 1.31 6.33
C ALA A 141 4.39 0.52 7.49
N GLN A 142 4.75 1.26 8.55
CA GLN A 142 5.10 0.68 9.85
C GLN A 142 3.88 0.14 10.56
N SER A 143 2.73 0.81 10.39
CA SER A 143 1.41 0.39 10.86
C SER A 143 0.32 0.93 9.93
N VAL A 144 -0.81 0.23 9.82
CA VAL A 144 -1.93 0.63 8.95
C VAL A 144 -3.20 0.85 9.77
N VAL A 145 -3.92 1.94 9.52
CA VAL A 145 -5.30 2.14 9.95
C VAL A 145 -6.20 1.83 8.76
N LEU A 146 -6.80 0.64 8.75
CA LEU A 146 -7.77 0.25 7.74
C LEU A 146 -9.14 0.82 8.11
N VAL A 147 -9.71 1.62 7.22
CA VAL A 147 -11.02 2.25 7.39
C VAL A 147 -11.95 1.91 6.24
N GLU A 148 -13.26 2.07 6.44
CA GLU A 148 -14.24 1.71 5.42
C GLU A 148 -14.19 2.65 4.22
N GLY A 149 -14.19 3.96 4.49
CA GLY A 149 -14.41 4.96 3.46
C GLY A 149 -13.54 6.20 3.55
N GLN A 150 -13.84 7.11 2.62
CA GLN A 150 -13.08 8.33 2.43
C GLN A 150 -13.26 9.32 3.59
N THR A 151 -14.39 9.30 4.31
CA THR A 151 -14.63 10.21 5.44
C THR A 151 -13.54 10.06 6.49
N GLU A 152 -13.28 8.82 6.90
CA GLU A 152 -12.35 8.45 7.95
C GLU A 152 -10.92 8.68 7.49
N ARG A 153 -10.59 8.31 6.25
CA ARG A 153 -9.28 8.56 5.66
C ARG A 153 -8.91 10.05 5.68
N LEU A 154 -9.88 10.92 5.41
CA LEU A 154 -9.63 12.36 5.36
C LEU A 154 -9.74 13.03 6.74
N ALA A 155 -10.50 12.47 7.67
CA ALA A 155 -10.69 13.04 9.00
C ALA A 155 -9.58 12.62 9.98
N LEU A 156 -9.15 11.35 9.96
CA LEU A 156 -8.19 10.80 10.91
C LEU A 156 -6.86 11.56 10.94
N PRO A 157 -6.25 12.04 9.84
CA PRO A 157 -5.03 12.85 9.91
C PRO A 157 -5.18 14.06 10.83
N PHE A 158 -6.34 14.72 10.82
CA PHE A 158 -6.61 15.84 11.74
C PHE A 158 -6.79 15.37 13.20
N VAL A 159 -7.38 14.20 13.41
CA VAL A 159 -7.49 13.59 14.75
C VAL A 159 -6.12 13.26 15.32
N PHE A 160 -5.23 12.64 14.52
CA PHE A 160 -3.85 12.38 14.93
C PHE A 160 -3.15 13.68 15.34
N ARG A 161 -3.24 14.73 14.52
CA ARG A 161 -2.61 16.04 14.79
C ARG A 161 -3.19 16.74 16.01
N ALA A 162 -4.50 16.66 16.23
CA ALA A 162 -5.15 17.16 17.44
C ALA A 162 -4.64 16.46 18.72
N MET A 163 -4.17 15.22 18.59
CA MET A 163 -3.53 14.46 19.67
C MET A 163 -2.02 14.65 19.76
N GLY A 164 -1.44 15.53 18.94
CA GLY A 164 -0.01 15.83 18.95
C GLY A 164 0.86 14.84 18.14
N HIS A 165 0.26 14.06 17.25
CA HIS A 165 0.96 13.09 16.42
C HIS A 165 0.78 13.40 14.93
N ASP A 166 1.82 13.20 14.14
CA ASP A 166 1.72 13.19 12.68
C ASP A 166 1.75 11.71 12.21
N PRO A 167 0.70 11.20 11.55
CA PRO A 167 0.65 9.81 11.12
C PRO A 167 1.79 9.47 10.16
N ASP A 168 2.17 10.39 9.27
CA ASP A 168 3.21 10.17 8.27
C ASP A 168 4.58 10.07 8.95
N ALA A 169 4.85 10.95 9.94
CA ALA A 169 6.07 10.88 10.74
C ALA A 169 6.16 9.60 11.58
N GLY A 170 5.02 9.02 11.97
CA GLY A 170 4.93 7.74 12.65
C GLY A 170 4.94 6.52 11.73
N GLY A 171 5.09 6.71 10.42
CA GLY A 171 5.01 5.63 9.42
C GLY A 171 3.63 4.93 9.41
N ILE A 172 2.56 5.65 9.75
CA ILE A 172 1.20 5.12 9.84
C ILE A 172 0.44 5.49 8.57
N ALA A 173 0.09 4.49 7.76
CA ALA A 173 -0.77 4.70 6.59
C ALA A 173 -2.25 4.59 7.00
N ILE A 174 -3.06 5.56 6.62
CA ILE A 174 -4.52 5.51 6.80
C ILE A 174 -5.15 5.17 5.46
N VAL A 175 -5.73 3.97 5.36
CA VAL A 175 -6.11 3.37 4.07
C VAL A 175 -7.59 3.03 4.08
N GLU A 176 -8.34 3.66 3.20
CA GLU A 176 -9.73 3.31 2.92
C GLU A 176 -9.81 2.17 1.91
N VAL A 177 -10.75 1.25 2.11
CA VAL A 177 -10.83 0.03 1.30
C VAL A 177 -12.02 0.01 0.33
N GLY A 178 -12.66 1.15 0.06
CA GLY A 178 -13.83 1.19 -0.82
C GLY A 178 -15.07 0.52 -0.22
N GLY A 179 -15.18 0.50 1.11
CA GLY A 179 -16.35 0.02 1.85
C GLY A 179 -16.09 -1.21 2.73
N LYS A 180 -16.92 -1.36 3.76
CA LYS A 180 -16.82 -2.39 4.81
C LYS A 180 -16.54 -3.81 4.35
N SER A 181 -17.11 -4.21 3.22
CA SER A 181 -17.00 -5.58 2.69
C SER A 181 -15.60 -5.90 2.14
N ASN A 182 -14.73 -4.91 1.93
CA ASN A 182 -13.32 -5.08 1.56
C ASN A 182 -12.38 -5.18 2.78
N LEU A 183 -12.82 -4.79 3.99
CA LEU A 183 -11.98 -4.84 5.19
C LEU A 183 -11.43 -6.24 5.50
N PRO A 184 -12.22 -7.34 5.40
CA PRO A 184 -11.68 -8.68 5.64
C PRO A 184 -10.58 -9.06 4.64
N LEU A 185 -10.68 -8.59 3.40
CA LEU A 185 -9.72 -8.87 2.34
C LEU A 185 -8.39 -8.17 2.62
N ALA A 186 -8.42 -6.86 2.90
CA ALA A 186 -7.24 -6.09 3.27
C ALA A 186 -6.57 -6.64 4.54
N ALA A 187 -7.36 -6.93 5.58
CA ALA A 187 -6.85 -7.44 6.85
C ALA A 187 -6.11 -8.78 6.69
N ARG A 188 -6.60 -9.69 5.83
CA ARG A 188 -5.92 -10.95 5.52
C ARG A 188 -4.57 -10.72 4.86
N LEU A 189 -4.50 -9.81 3.87
CA LEU A 189 -3.24 -9.49 3.20
C LEU A 189 -2.19 -8.90 4.15
N LEU A 190 -2.58 -7.92 4.97
CA LEU A 190 -1.67 -7.32 5.96
C LEU A 190 -1.16 -8.36 6.96
N ARG A 191 -2.04 -9.27 7.40
CA ARG A 191 -1.67 -10.35 8.33
C ARG A 191 -0.65 -11.32 7.73
N GLU A 192 -0.85 -11.74 6.48
CA GLU A 192 0.08 -12.65 5.78
C GLU A 192 1.47 -12.00 5.58
N LEU A 193 1.50 -10.68 5.36
CA LEU A 193 2.74 -9.91 5.26
C LEU A 193 3.29 -9.46 6.62
N ALA A 194 2.64 -9.83 7.72
CA ALA A 194 2.98 -9.42 9.09
C ALA A 194 3.12 -7.90 9.27
N ILE A 195 2.30 -7.14 8.54
CA ILE A 195 2.22 -5.69 8.66
C ILE A 195 1.34 -5.38 9.88
N PRO A 196 1.78 -4.57 10.85
CA PRO A 196 0.93 -4.16 11.95
C PRO A 196 -0.26 -3.33 11.44
N PHE A 197 -1.47 -3.57 11.96
CA PHE A 197 -2.64 -2.78 11.59
C PHE A 197 -3.71 -2.75 12.67
N VAL A 198 -4.64 -1.82 12.51
CA VAL A 198 -5.92 -1.72 13.22
C VAL A 198 -7.03 -1.58 12.18
N VAL A 199 -8.15 -2.26 12.40
CA VAL A 199 -9.35 -2.13 11.57
C VAL A 199 -10.38 -1.25 12.29
N VAL A 200 -10.90 -0.25 11.60
CA VAL A 200 -11.95 0.64 12.07
C VAL A 200 -13.17 0.45 11.17
N PHE A 201 -14.33 0.23 11.78
CA PHE A 201 -15.58 0.02 11.06
C PHE A 201 -16.78 0.48 11.89
N ASP A 202 -17.87 0.85 11.22
CA ASP A 202 -19.08 1.39 11.81
C ASP A 202 -20.03 0.28 12.27
N ALA A 203 -20.91 0.63 13.20
CA ALA A 203 -21.89 -0.28 13.77
C ALA A 203 -23.20 -0.31 12.98
N ASP A 204 -23.16 -0.67 11.69
CA ASP A 204 -24.39 -0.77 10.91
C ASP A 204 -25.36 -1.79 11.49
N ARG A 205 -26.65 -1.49 11.39
CA ARG A 205 -27.72 -2.33 11.91
C ARG A 205 -28.10 -3.44 10.93
N GLY A 206 -28.48 -4.59 11.47
CA GLY A 206 -29.02 -5.72 10.71
C GLY A 206 -28.15 -6.97 10.73
N ALA A 207 -28.78 -8.14 10.53
CA ALA A 207 -28.10 -9.44 10.65
C ALA A 207 -26.92 -9.61 9.67
N ALA A 208 -27.05 -9.06 8.46
CA ALA A 208 -25.98 -9.09 7.45
C ALA A 208 -24.75 -8.29 7.89
N SER A 209 -24.94 -7.13 8.53
CA SER A 209 -23.84 -6.33 9.09
C SER A 209 -23.13 -7.07 10.22
N LEU A 210 -23.86 -7.67 11.15
CA LEU A 210 -23.28 -8.46 12.25
C LEU A 210 -22.45 -9.65 11.75
N ALA A 211 -22.89 -10.31 10.69
CA ALA A 211 -22.12 -11.36 10.04
C ALA A 211 -20.82 -10.81 9.42
N LEU A 212 -20.87 -9.62 8.83
CA LEU A 212 -19.69 -8.97 8.27
C LEU A 212 -18.71 -8.50 9.36
N ASP A 213 -19.19 -7.90 10.45
CA ASP A 213 -18.39 -7.55 11.63
C ASP A 213 -17.63 -8.76 12.16
N THR A 214 -18.30 -9.91 12.21
CA THR A 214 -17.68 -11.18 12.64
C THR A 214 -16.57 -11.59 11.67
N ARG A 215 -16.80 -11.49 10.35
CA ARG A 215 -15.77 -11.78 9.33
C ARG A 215 -14.58 -10.82 9.43
N ILE A 216 -14.82 -9.53 9.69
CA ILE A 216 -13.76 -8.53 9.88
C ILE A 216 -12.87 -8.94 11.07
N ARG A 217 -13.47 -9.27 12.22
CA ARG A 217 -12.72 -9.70 13.41
C ARG A 217 -11.93 -10.99 13.16
N LEU A 218 -12.52 -11.97 12.48
CA LEU A 218 -11.83 -13.22 12.12
C LEU A 218 -10.66 -12.97 11.16
N ALA A 219 -10.83 -12.07 10.19
CA ALA A 219 -9.77 -11.68 9.26
C ALA A 219 -8.65 -10.89 9.95
N ALA A 220 -8.99 -10.00 10.89
CA ALA A 220 -8.03 -9.26 11.69
C ALA A 220 -7.19 -10.18 12.61
N GLY A 221 -7.76 -11.28 13.09
CA GLY A 221 -7.06 -12.21 13.98
C GLY A 221 -6.75 -11.53 15.32
N SER A 222 -5.47 -11.36 15.64
CA SER A 222 -5.02 -10.64 16.84
C SER A 222 -4.90 -9.13 16.64
N ALA A 223 -5.07 -8.63 15.41
CA ALA A 223 -5.09 -7.20 15.15
C ALA A 223 -6.33 -6.54 15.77
N PRO A 224 -6.21 -5.35 16.39
CA PRO A 224 -7.34 -4.64 16.97
C PRO A 224 -8.40 -4.31 15.92
N ALA A 225 -9.65 -4.50 16.29
CA ALA A 225 -10.82 -4.26 15.44
C ALA A 225 -11.80 -3.37 16.22
N ILE A 226 -11.70 -2.06 15.97
CA ILE A 226 -12.43 -1.00 16.66
C ILE A 226 -13.74 -0.77 15.92
N ARG A 227 -14.84 -1.06 16.60
CA ARG A 227 -16.19 -0.76 16.11
C ARG A 227 -16.63 0.60 16.64
N ILE A 228 -17.09 1.47 15.76
CA ILE A 228 -17.54 2.83 16.09
C ILE A 228 -19.06 2.85 16.20
N GLU A 229 -19.57 3.45 17.28
CA GLU A 229 -21.00 3.53 17.58
C GLU A 229 -21.44 4.99 17.78
N PRO A 230 -22.51 5.46 17.11
CA PRO A 230 -23.31 4.73 16.11
C PRO A 230 -22.57 4.53 14.78
N ASP A 231 -21.76 5.50 14.38
CA ASP A 231 -20.94 5.54 13.16
C ASP A 231 -19.82 6.59 13.32
N PHE A 232 -18.87 6.62 12.38
CA PHE A 232 -17.75 7.55 12.43
C PHE A 232 -18.20 9.00 12.40
N GLU A 233 -19.11 9.36 11.49
CA GLU A 233 -19.62 10.73 11.36
C GLU A 233 -20.27 11.23 12.65
N GLY A 234 -21.08 10.40 13.30
CA GLY A 234 -21.77 10.74 14.55
C GLY A 234 -20.79 10.97 15.70
N VAL A 235 -19.80 10.09 15.85
CA VAL A 235 -18.74 10.27 16.86
C VAL A 235 -17.86 11.49 16.55
N ALA A 236 -17.54 11.69 15.27
CA ALA A 236 -16.77 12.81 14.79
C ALA A 236 -17.58 14.12 14.72
N GLY A 237 -18.89 14.12 15.00
CA GLY A 237 -19.73 15.31 14.87
C GLY A 237 -19.78 15.91 13.47
N ILE A 238 -19.66 15.09 12.43
CA ILE A 238 -19.71 15.48 11.01
C ILE A 238 -21.17 15.40 10.54
N ALA A 239 -21.89 16.52 10.62
CA ALA A 239 -23.34 16.54 10.40
C ALA A 239 -23.81 16.65 8.93
N SER A 240 -22.91 16.99 7.99
CA SER A 240 -23.29 17.27 6.59
C SER A 240 -22.72 16.23 5.62
N HIS A 241 -23.58 15.73 4.72
CA HIS A 241 -23.15 14.91 3.57
C HIS A 241 -22.33 15.71 2.54
N LYS A 242 -22.49 17.04 2.51
CA LYS A 242 -21.68 17.95 1.70
C LYS A 242 -20.45 18.39 2.50
N ASP A 243 -19.28 18.37 1.86
CA ASP A 243 -18.01 18.87 2.40
C ASP A 243 -17.56 18.22 3.71
N LYS A 244 -17.73 16.90 3.87
CA LYS A 244 -17.31 16.13 5.06
C LYS A 244 -15.89 16.45 5.52
N VAL A 245 -14.97 16.63 4.57
CA VAL A 245 -13.56 17.00 4.81
C VAL A 245 -13.43 18.34 5.51
N LEU A 246 -14.17 19.35 5.04
CA LEU A 246 -14.13 20.69 5.62
C LEU A 246 -14.69 20.68 7.05
N HIS A 247 -15.72 19.89 7.30
CA HIS A 247 -16.26 19.70 8.66
C HIS A 247 -15.25 19.03 9.58
N ALA A 248 -14.61 17.95 9.14
CA ALA A 248 -13.55 17.29 9.90
C ALA A 248 -12.39 18.24 10.20
N TRP A 249 -11.91 18.98 9.20
CA TRP A 249 -10.87 19.98 9.37
C TRP A 249 -11.28 21.06 10.38
N ARG A 250 -12.46 21.69 10.21
CA ARG A 250 -12.95 22.73 11.14
C ARG A 250 -13.05 22.23 12.58
N ARG A 251 -13.42 20.97 12.76
CA ARG A 251 -13.56 20.37 14.08
C ARG A 251 -12.20 20.11 14.74
N PHE A 252 -11.27 19.50 14.00
CA PHE A 252 -10.06 18.94 14.60
C PHE A 252 -8.80 19.80 14.41
N ALA A 253 -8.78 20.75 13.47
CA ALA A 253 -7.58 21.56 13.19
C ALA A 253 -7.08 22.38 14.40
N SER A 254 -7.99 22.78 15.29
CA SER A 254 -7.67 23.52 16.53
C SER A 254 -8.11 22.78 17.79
N ALA A 255 -8.49 21.50 17.67
CA ALA A 255 -8.90 20.70 18.81
C ALA A 255 -7.70 20.35 19.69
N ARG A 256 -7.88 20.39 21.01
CA ARG A 256 -6.90 19.85 21.95
C ARG A 256 -7.15 18.35 22.13
N PRO A 257 -6.19 17.57 22.66
CA PRO A 257 -6.38 16.14 22.89
C PRO A 257 -7.62 15.82 23.74
N ALA A 258 -7.98 16.69 24.69
CA ALA A 258 -9.17 16.54 25.55
C ALA A 258 -10.51 16.75 24.80
N ASP A 259 -10.48 17.44 23.66
CA ASP A 259 -11.66 17.72 22.84
C ASP A 259 -11.91 16.57 21.82
N VAL A 260 -10.96 15.64 21.67
CA VAL A 260 -11.06 14.49 20.77
C VAL A 260 -11.97 13.41 21.40
N PRO A 261 -13.00 12.92 20.68
CA PRO A 261 -13.85 11.83 21.17
C PRO A 261 -13.04 10.59 21.60
N PRO A 262 -13.37 9.95 22.73
CA PRO A 262 -12.61 8.81 23.25
C PRO A 262 -12.42 7.65 22.26
N ALA A 263 -13.43 7.37 21.44
CA ALA A 263 -13.36 6.33 20.40
C ALA A 263 -12.33 6.65 19.32
N LEU A 264 -12.27 7.91 18.86
CA LEU A 264 -11.26 8.34 17.88
C LEU A 264 -9.86 8.37 18.49
N ALA A 265 -9.76 8.80 19.76
CA ALA A 265 -8.50 8.75 20.49
C ALA A 265 -7.98 7.32 20.70
N ALA A 266 -8.87 6.33 20.83
CA ALA A 266 -8.50 4.93 20.90
C ALA A 266 -7.89 4.43 19.59
N ILE A 267 -8.40 4.87 18.42
CA ILE A 267 -7.81 4.54 17.11
C ILE A 267 -6.35 5.02 17.06
N VAL A 268 -6.11 6.30 17.40
CA VAL A 268 -4.78 6.90 17.36
C VAL A 268 -3.80 6.16 18.28
N ARG A 269 -4.17 5.95 19.55
CA ARG A 269 -3.31 5.23 20.51
C ARG A 269 -2.97 3.82 20.03
N THR A 270 -3.99 3.08 19.56
CA THR A 270 -3.80 1.71 19.08
C THR A 270 -2.88 1.67 17.85
N ALA A 271 -3.02 2.62 16.93
CA ALA A 271 -2.18 2.68 15.74
C ALA A 271 -0.71 2.98 16.08
N LEU A 272 -0.46 3.87 17.04
CA LEU A 272 0.87 4.22 17.54
C LEU A 272 1.53 3.07 18.29
N GLU A 273 0.80 2.37 19.16
CA GLU A 273 1.31 1.18 19.87
C GLU A 273 1.74 0.06 18.92
N ARG A 274 1.15 0.02 17.71
CA ARG A 274 1.47 -0.97 16.68
C ARG A 274 2.63 -0.55 15.77
N SER A 275 2.93 0.75 15.67
CA SER A 275 3.99 1.24 14.77
C SER A 275 5.39 1.10 15.38
N THR A 276 5.49 1.19 16.70
CA THR A 276 6.72 0.96 17.49
C THR A 276 7.11 -0.51 17.55
#